data_AF-A0A968IE54-F1
#
_entry.id   AF-A0A968IE54-F1
#
_cell.length_a   1.000
_cell.length_b   1.000
_cell.length_c   1.000
_cell.angle_alpha   90.00
_cell.angle_beta   90.00
_cell.angle_gamma   90.00
#
_symmetry.space_group_name_H-M   'P 1'
#
loop_
_entity.id
_entity.type
_entity.pdbx_description
1 polymer ?
#
loop_
_entity_poly.entity_id
_entity_poly.type
_entity_poly.pdbx_seq_one_letter_code
_entity_poly.pdbx_strand_id
1 'polypeptide(L)'
;MKSPSNSILIRLKTYIQQNRNYQFFIGYPLDNSTQWMRVVKFDRTNLQVEQGLILNHKDVLAFIVAYPSGEILDAENIFYPLPRGINFIGKEEKRLQKILVPENLKFGNRCLKVVHQKNARDRRKNYYNTILINLCNERIRVKKFAAYSRYGSIYILSTVTGGYFSEKQFKEWYDIDGDGWIEPGQIITDRNNNGISSCYWVYFCVSESNKEFVAGELFPGARLWWKFW
;
A
#
# COMPACT_ATOMS: atom_id res chain seq x y z
N MET A 1 -24.65 -18.35 -12.88
CA MET A 1 -23.29 -18.17 -12.32
C MET A 1 -22.74 -16.83 -12.82
N LYS A 2 -22.34 -15.92 -11.94
CA LYS A 2 -21.67 -14.68 -12.38
C LYS A 2 -20.22 -15.04 -12.72
N SER A 3 -19.84 -14.88 -13.98
CA SER A 3 -18.41 -14.93 -14.36
C SER A 3 -17.68 -13.84 -13.56
N PRO A 4 -16.50 -14.13 -12.96
CA PRO A 4 -15.77 -13.10 -12.26
C PRO A 4 -15.46 -11.95 -13.20
N SER A 5 -15.55 -10.74 -12.65
CA SER A 5 -15.17 -9.56 -13.40
C SER A 5 -13.69 -9.68 -13.81
N ASN A 6 -13.37 -9.25 -15.03
CA ASN A 6 -11.98 -9.15 -15.52
C ASN A 6 -11.06 -8.41 -14.52
N SER A 7 -11.61 -7.58 -13.63
CA SER A 7 -10.87 -6.87 -12.59
C SER A 7 -10.28 -7.74 -11.48
N ILE A 8 -10.96 -8.80 -11.03
CA ILE A 8 -10.44 -9.69 -9.96
C ILE A 8 -9.14 -10.34 -10.43
N LEU A 9 -9.19 -10.90 -11.63
CA LEU A 9 -8.05 -11.56 -12.23
C LEU A 9 -6.86 -10.61 -12.43
N ILE A 10 -7.14 -9.42 -12.96
CA ILE A 10 -6.10 -8.40 -13.16
C ILE A 10 -5.42 -8.05 -11.82
N ARG A 11 -6.19 -7.89 -10.74
CA ARG A 11 -5.65 -7.56 -9.41
C ARG A 11 -4.77 -8.68 -8.88
N LEU A 12 -5.25 -9.92 -8.83
CA LEU A 12 -4.47 -11.07 -8.34
C LEU A 12 -3.16 -11.26 -9.13
N LYS A 13 -3.23 -11.25 -10.46
CA LYS A 13 -2.04 -11.33 -11.33
C LYS A 13 -1.05 -10.21 -11.04
N THR A 14 -1.54 -9.00 -10.81
CA THR A 14 -0.68 -7.84 -10.50
C THR A 14 0.11 -8.08 -9.23
N TYR A 15 -0.51 -8.50 -8.13
CA TYR A 15 0.20 -8.75 -6.87
C TYR A 15 1.17 -9.92 -6.95
N ILE A 16 0.84 -10.97 -7.69
CA ILE A 16 1.73 -12.13 -7.82
C ILE A 16 2.95 -11.77 -8.68
N GLN A 17 2.76 -10.99 -9.76
CA GLN A 17 3.86 -10.50 -10.59
C GLN A 17 4.80 -9.52 -9.87
N GLN A 18 4.37 -8.90 -8.77
CA GLN A 18 5.25 -8.06 -7.96
C GLN A 18 6.33 -8.87 -7.23
N ASN A 19 6.21 -10.21 -7.17
CA ASN A 19 7.17 -11.12 -6.54
C ASN A 19 7.59 -10.69 -5.12
N ARG A 20 6.60 -10.25 -4.34
CA ARG A 20 6.75 -9.86 -2.94
C ARG A 20 6.25 -10.96 -2.02
N ASN A 21 6.66 -10.90 -0.75
CA ASN A 21 6.25 -11.85 0.29
C ASN A 21 4.81 -11.62 0.77
N TYR A 22 3.86 -11.51 -0.16
CA TYR A 22 2.44 -11.39 0.17
C TYR A 22 1.85 -12.74 0.56
N GLN A 23 0.86 -12.68 1.45
CA GLN A 23 0.01 -13.82 1.78
C GLN A 23 -1.24 -13.76 0.92
N PHE A 24 -1.53 -14.85 0.22
CA PHE A 24 -2.65 -14.96 -0.69
C PHE A 24 -3.65 -15.99 -0.16
N PHE A 25 -4.92 -15.61 -0.11
CA PHE A 25 -6.02 -16.51 0.25
C PHE A 25 -7.13 -16.40 -0.79
N ILE A 26 -7.80 -17.51 -1.04
CA ILE A 26 -8.97 -17.58 -1.92
C ILE A 26 -10.14 -18.21 -1.18
N GLY A 27 -11.35 -17.75 -1.50
CA GLY A 27 -12.56 -18.36 -0.98
C GLY A 27 -12.82 -19.71 -1.63
N TYR A 28 -13.23 -20.69 -0.84
CA TYR A 28 -13.57 -22.03 -1.28
C TYR A 28 -14.84 -22.52 -0.56
N PRO A 29 -15.73 -23.29 -1.22
CA PRO A 29 -15.82 -23.54 -2.67
C PRO A 29 -15.86 -22.25 -3.51
N LEU A 30 -15.45 -22.32 -4.78
CA LEU A 30 -15.25 -21.13 -5.63
C LEU A 30 -16.56 -20.43 -6.00
N ASP A 31 -17.67 -21.18 -6.08
CA ASP A 31 -19.01 -20.71 -6.43
C ASP A 31 -19.83 -20.25 -5.20
N ASN A 32 -19.51 -20.79 -4.02
CA ASN A 32 -20.14 -20.44 -2.75
C ASN A 32 -19.10 -20.52 -1.62
N SER A 33 -18.28 -19.48 -1.49
CA SER A 33 -17.15 -19.49 -0.57
C SER A 33 -17.57 -19.47 0.89
N THR A 34 -17.14 -20.48 1.64
CA THR A 34 -17.44 -20.64 3.08
C THR A 34 -16.18 -20.76 3.93
N GLN A 35 -15.02 -21.01 3.32
CA GLN A 35 -13.72 -21.09 3.99
C GLN A 35 -12.61 -20.48 3.13
N TRP A 36 -11.54 -20.05 3.78
CA TRP A 36 -10.36 -19.52 3.10
C TRP A 36 -9.29 -20.60 2.92
N MET A 37 -8.74 -20.71 1.72
CA MET A 37 -7.57 -21.54 1.43
C MET A 37 -6.38 -20.65 1.08
N ARG A 38 -5.22 -20.92 1.71
CA ARG A 38 -4.00 -20.19 1.39
C ARG A 38 -3.39 -20.71 0.09
N VAL A 39 -3.04 -19.78 -0.78
CA VAL A 39 -2.33 -20.06 -2.03
C VAL A 39 -0.83 -20.14 -1.72
N VAL A 40 -0.20 -21.24 -2.15
CA VAL A 40 1.24 -21.50 -1.96
C VAL A 40 2.04 -21.33 -3.25
N LYS A 41 1.38 -21.45 -4.41
CA LYS A 41 2.01 -21.27 -5.71
C LYS A 41 1.01 -20.72 -6.72
N PHE A 42 1.51 -19.95 -7.67
CA PHE A 42 0.74 -19.47 -8.81
C PHE A 42 1.54 -19.63 -10.08
N ASP A 43 0.87 -20.09 -11.13
CA ASP A 43 1.38 -20.06 -12.50
C ASP A 43 0.48 -19.17 -13.37
N ARG A 44 0.71 -19.17 -14.69
CA ARG A 44 -0.05 -18.32 -15.62
C ARG A 44 -1.56 -18.54 -15.57
N THR A 45 -2.03 -19.73 -15.20
CA THR A 45 -3.41 -20.21 -15.27
C THR A 45 -3.97 -20.72 -13.95
N ASN A 46 -3.13 -21.22 -13.06
CA ASN A 46 -3.56 -21.96 -11.89
C ASN A 46 -2.98 -21.41 -10.59
N LEU A 47 -3.74 -21.63 -9.52
CA LEU A 47 -3.39 -21.41 -8.13
C LEU A 47 -3.26 -22.78 -7.47
N GLN A 48 -2.14 -23.04 -6.81
CA GLN A 48 -1.98 -24.19 -5.93
C GLN A 48 -2.20 -23.74 -4.49
N VAL A 49 -3.02 -24.45 -3.73
CA VAL A 49 -3.27 -24.17 -2.30
C VAL A 49 -2.56 -25.17 -1.39
N GLU A 50 -2.50 -24.89 -0.08
CA GLU A 50 -1.76 -25.69 0.93
C GLU A 50 -2.08 -27.20 0.94
N GLN A 51 -3.27 -27.60 0.47
CA GLN A 51 -3.69 -29.00 0.36
C GLN A 51 -3.28 -29.68 -0.96
N GLY A 52 -2.46 -29.03 -1.79
CA GLY A 52 -2.05 -29.52 -3.11
C GLY A 52 -3.10 -29.37 -4.20
N LEU A 53 -4.32 -28.92 -3.87
CA LEU A 53 -5.39 -28.67 -4.82
C LEU A 53 -4.98 -27.55 -5.81
N ILE A 54 -5.26 -27.79 -7.08
CA ILE A 54 -4.98 -26.87 -8.18
C ILE A 54 -6.30 -26.28 -8.66
N LEU A 55 -6.42 -24.96 -8.64
CA LEU A 55 -7.62 -24.22 -8.99
C LEU A 55 -7.32 -23.24 -10.13
N ASN A 56 -8.28 -23.09 -11.04
CA ASN A 56 -8.15 -22.11 -12.11
C ASN A 56 -8.41 -20.71 -11.55
N HIS A 57 -7.48 -19.78 -11.78
CA HIS A 57 -7.62 -18.42 -11.27
C HIS A 57 -8.85 -17.68 -11.81
N LYS A 58 -9.39 -18.13 -12.96
CA LYS A 58 -10.55 -17.52 -13.61
C LYS A 58 -11.84 -17.83 -12.90
N ASP A 59 -11.83 -18.75 -11.96
CA ASP A 59 -13.03 -19.16 -11.22
C ASP A 59 -13.05 -18.56 -9.80
N VAL A 60 -12.02 -17.78 -9.44
CA VAL A 60 -11.92 -17.13 -8.14
C VAL A 60 -12.90 -15.96 -8.05
N LEU A 61 -13.86 -16.08 -7.12
CA LEU A 61 -14.83 -15.02 -6.82
C LEU A 61 -14.47 -14.21 -5.57
N ALA A 62 -13.74 -14.79 -4.62
CA ALA A 62 -13.33 -14.15 -3.37
C ALA A 62 -11.83 -14.35 -3.12
N PHE A 63 -11.13 -13.29 -2.71
CA PHE A 63 -9.70 -13.37 -2.38
C PHE A 63 -9.30 -12.36 -1.32
N ILE A 64 -8.17 -12.64 -0.66
CA ILE A 64 -7.43 -11.72 0.18
C ILE A 64 -5.95 -11.73 -0.25
N VAL A 65 -5.38 -10.55 -0.39
CA VAL A 65 -3.93 -10.30 -0.44
C VAL A 65 -3.56 -9.52 0.80
N ALA A 66 -2.62 -10.04 1.58
CA ALA A 66 -2.16 -9.42 2.82
C ALA A 66 -0.63 -9.29 2.86
N TYR A 67 -0.14 -8.32 3.62
CA TYR A 67 1.27 -8.19 3.95
C TYR A 67 1.75 -9.34 4.86
N PRO A 68 3.07 -9.54 5.03
CA PRO A 68 3.61 -10.47 6.03
C PRO A 68 3.05 -10.26 7.45
N SER A 69 2.76 -9.00 7.82
CA SER A 69 2.09 -8.66 9.09
C SER A 69 0.68 -9.24 9.26
N GLY A 70 0.04 -9.66 8.17
CA GLY A 70 -1.36 -10.05 8.13
C GLY A 70 -2.33 -8.89 7.85
N GLU A 71 -1.84 -7.65 7.72
CA GLU A 71 -2.68 -6.52 7.30
C GLU A 71 -3.16 -6.73 5.85
N ILE A 72 -4.47 -6.64 5.64
CA ILE A 72 -5.07 -6.77 4.30
C ILE A 72 -4.64 -5.58 3.43
N LEU A 73 -3.99 -5.90 2.32
CA LEU A 73 -3.61 -4.96 1.25
C LEU A 73 -4.74 -4.80 0.24
N ASP A 74 -5.36 -5.91 -0.15
CA ASP A 74 -6.44 -5.93 -1.12
C ASP A 74 -7.34 -7.15 -0.92
N ALA A 75 -8.62 -7.03 -1.26
CA ALA A 75 -9.55 -8.13 -1.12
C ALA A 75 -10.80 -7.97 -1.98
N GLU A 76 -11.48 -9.08 -2.23
CA GLU A 76 -12.76 -9.15 -2.94
C GLU A 76 -13.69 -10.14 -2.23
N ASN A 77 -14.97 -9.79 -2.10
CA ASN A 77 -16.01 -10.64 -1.52
C ASN A 77 -15.59 -11.27 -0.18
N ILE A 78 -15.10 -10.45 0.74
CA ILE A 78 -14.65 -10.89 2.06
C ILE A 78 -15.82 -11.50 2.85
N PHE A 79 -15.58 -12.67 3.46
CA PHE A 79 -16.46 -13.34 4.40
C PHE A 79 -15.69 -13.78 5.65
N TYR A 80 -16.44 -14.11 6.71
CA TYR A 80 -15.91 -14.49 8.02
C TYR A 80 -16.05 -16.01 8.28
N PRO A 81 -15.17 -16.59 9.12
CA PRO A 81 -14.05 -15.95 9.80
C PRO A 81 -12.90 -15.60 8.84
N LEU A 82 -12.12 -14.56 9.16
CA LEU A 82 -10.87 -14.27 8.43
C LEU A 82 -9.83 -15.37 8.70
N PRO A 83 -8.88 -15.60 7.79
CA PRO A 83 -7.77 -16.52 8.06
C PRO A 83 -7.00 -16.08 9.31
N ARG A 84 -6.45 -17.05 10.05
CA ARG A 84 -5.72 -16.78 11.29
C ARG A 84 -4.57 -15.79 11.04
N GLY A 85 -4.50 -14.73 11.85
CA GLY A 85 -3.49 -13.68 11.75
C GLY A 85 -3.80 -12.59 10.73
N ILE A 86 -4.85 -12.75 9.90
CA ILE A 86 -5.25 -11.75 8.91
C ILE A 86 -6.23 -10.75 9.53
N ASN A 87 -5.98 -9.47 9.29
CA ASN A 87 -6.74 -8.38 9.89
C ASN A 87 -6.80 -7.16 8.95
N PHE A 88 -7.85 -6.36 9.12
CA PHE A 88 -7.87 -5.03 8.50
C PHE A 88 -6.86 -4.12 9.21
N ILE A 89 -6.34 -3.14 8.47
CA ILE A 89 -5.46 -2.12 9.04
C ILE A 89 -6.09 -1.49 10.29
N GLY A 90 -5.32 -1.46 11.38
CA GLY A 90 -5.77 -0.94 12.67
C GLY A 90 -6.17 0.53 12.60
N LYS A 91 -7.19 0.91 13.37
CA LYS A 91 -7.58 2.31 13.55
C LYS A 91 -7.16 2.79 14.92
N GLU A 92 -6.66 4.01 14.98
CA GLU A 92 -6.47 4.72 16.24
C GLU A 92 -7.83 4.95 16.90
N GLU A 93 -7.90 4.75 18.22
CA GLU A 93 -9.10 5.03 19.01
C GLU A 93 -9.51 6.51 18.92
N LYS A 94 -8.51 7.39 18.84
CA LYS A 94 -8.70 8.84 18.64
C LYS A 94 -7.92 9.30 17.42
N ARG A 95 -8.63 9.95 16.49
CA ARG A 95 -8.00 10.56 15.32
C ARG A 95 -7.05 11.66 15.75
N LEU A 96 -5.81 11.58 15.27
CA LEU A 96 -4.80 12.60 15.50
C LEU A 96 -5.11 13.84 14.66
N GLN A 97 -5.20 15.01 15.30
CA GLN A 97 -5.31 16.29 14.63
C GLN A 97 -3.93 16.95 14.55
N LYS A 98 -3.14 16.54 13.56
CA LYS A 98 -1.80 17.11 13.32
C LYS A 98 -1.84 17.95 12.06
N ILE A 99 -1.32 19.18 12.18
CA ILE A 99 -1.27 20.14 11.09
C ILE A 99 0.08 20.02 10.38
N LEU A 100 0.03 20.03 9.05
CA LEU A 100 1.20 20.17 8.20
C LEU A 100 1.29 21.60 7.67
N VAL A 101 2.48 22.17 7.76
CA VAL A 101 2.87 23.43 7.10
C VAL A 101 3.80 23.03 5.94
N PRO A 102 3.37 23.09 4.66
CA PRO A 102 4.14 22.59 3.53
C PRO A 102 5.55 23.18 3.39
N GLU A 103 5.76 24.41 3.85
CA GLU A 103 7.05 25.09 3.87
C GLU A 103 8.09 24.31 4.69
N ASN A 104 7.66 23.58 5.73
CA ASN A 104 8.53 22.76 6.55
C ASN A 104 9.10 21.54 5.80
N LEU A 105 8.50 21.16 4.67
CA LEU A 105 8.99 20.07 3.83
C LEU A 105 10.20 20.49 2.99
N LYS A 106 10.42 21.79 2.75
CA LYS A 106 11.48 22.28 1.84
C LYS A 106 12.89 21.85 2.24
N PHE A 107 13.16 21.72 3.55
CA PHE A 107 14.44 21.22 4.02
C PHE A 107 14.56 19.71 3.79
N GLY A 108 13.60 18.91 4.27
CA GLY A 108 13.65 17.47 4.11
C GLY A 108 13.55 17.01 2.65
N ASN A 109 12.91 17.76 1.76
CA ASN A 109 12.84 17.45 0.33
C ASN A 109 14.19 17.62 -0.40
N ARG A 110 15.18 18.27 0.22
CA ARG A 110 16.58 18.24 -0.26
C ARG A 110 17.29 16.93 0.07
N CYS A 111 16.81 16.24 1.11
CA CYS A 111 17.35 15.00 1.65
C CYS A 111 16.65 13.77 1.08
N LEU A 112 15.32 13.81 0.93
CA LEU A 112 14.51 12.71 0.42
C LEU A 112 13.56 13.23 -0.67
N LYS A 113 13.74 12.76 -1.90
CA LYS A 113 12.83 13.09 -2.99
C LYS A 113 11.70 12.08 -3.05
N VAL A 114 10.47 12.58 -3.04
CA VAL A 114 9.24 11.78 -3.17
C VAL A 114 8.65 12.02 -4.55
N VAL A 115 8.33 10.95 -5.27
CA VAL A 115 7.69 11.03 -6.60
C VAL A 115 6.49 10.11 -6.65
N HIS A 116 5.35 10.61 -7.12
CA HIS A 116 4.15 9.82 -7.36
C HIS A 116 3.97 9.63 -8.87
N GLN A 117 4.11 8.41 -9.35
CA GLN A 117 4.00 8.08 -10.76
C GLN A 117 2.85 7.11 -11.00
N LYS A 118 1.91 7.50 -11.87
CA LYS A 118 0.87 6.58 -12.33
C LYS A 118 1.49 5.55 -13.26
N ASN A 119 1.33 4.26 -12.96
CA ASN A 119 1.81 3.21 -13.83
C ASN A 119 0.81 3.01 -14.98
N ALA A 120 1.20 3.36 -16.20
CA ALA A 120 0.33 3.24 -17.38
C ALA A 120 -0.09 1.79 -17.69
N ARG A 121 0.70 0.80 -17.24
CA ARG A 121 0.39 -0.63 -17.40
C ARG A 121 -0.51 -1.16 -16.29
N ASP A 122 -0.62 -0.44 -15.17
CA ASP A 122 -1.51 -0.81 -14.10
C ASP A 122 -2.95 -0.44 -14.47
N ARG A 123 -3.75 -1.48 -14.70
CA ARG A 123 -5.16 -1.32 -15.08
C ARG A 123 -6.05 -1.03 -13.87
N ARG A 124 -5.52 -1.09 -12.64
CA ARG A 124 -6.25 -0.72 -11.42
C ARG A 124 -6.41 0.80 -11.39
N LYS A 125 -7.65 1.27 -11.18
CA LYS A 125 -7.93 2.71 -11.11
C LYS A 125 -7.30 3.31 -9.86
N ASN A 126 -6.68 4.48 -9.99
CA ASN A 126 -6.14 5.31 -8.90
C ASN A 126 -4.96 4.71 -8.12
N TYR A 127 -4.23 3.75 -8.71
CA TYR A 127 -2.97 3.25 -8.17
C TYR A 127 -1.78 4.02 -8.75
N TYR A 128 -0.81 4.29 -7.87
CA TYR A 128 0.41 5.01 -8.16
C TYR A 128 1.60 4.27 -7.56
N ASN A 129 2.71 4.29 -8.28
CA ASN A 129 4.01 4.02 -7.67
C ASN A 129 4.43 5.25 -6.89
N THR A 130 4.70 5.11 -5.60
CA THR A 130 5.37 6.14 -4.81
C THR A 130 6.82 5.76 -4.66
N ILE A 131 7.69 6.60 -5.21
CA ILE A 131 9.12 6.37 -5.30
C ILE A 131 9.80 7.31 -4.32
N LEU A 132 10.70 6.78 -3.50
CA LEU A 132 11.56 7.56 -2.63
C LEU A 132 13.01 7.42 -3.09
N ILE A 133 13.71 8.54 -3.16
CA ILE A 133 15.13 8.59 -3.51
C ILE A 133 15.86 9.29 -2.36
N ASN A 134 16.76 8.57 -1.70
CA ASN A 134 17.62 9.19 -0.69
C ASN A 134 18.69 10.05 -1.39
N LEU A 135 18.62 11.36 -1.21
CA LEU A 135 19.57 12.34 -1.72
C LEU A 135 20.56 12.83 -0.65
N CYS A 136 20.45 12.34 0.60
CA CYS A 136 21.47 12.56 1.61
C CYS A 136 22.78 11.86 1.25
N ASN A 137 23.86 12.34 1.85
CA ASN A 137 25.17 11.68 1.82
C ASN A 137 25.30 10.60 2.92
N GLU A 138 24.23 10.29 3.64
CA GLU A 138 24.19 9.31 4.73
C GLU A 138 22.90 8.47 4.64
N ARG A 139 22.89 7.34 5.34
CA ARG A 139 21.71 6.49 5.40
C ARG A 139 20.58 7.22 6.11
N ILE A 140 19.35 7.01 5.65
CA ILE A 140 18.15 7.56 6.28
C ILE A 140 17.15 6.45 6.59
N ARG A 141 16.29 6.67 7.56
CA ARG A 141 15.24 5.73 7.95
C ARG A 141 13.93 6.47 8.16
N VAL A 142 12.84 5.93 7.63
CA VAL A 142 11.49 6.45 7.87
C VAL A 142 10.96 5.84 9.17
N LYS A 143 10.61 6.70 10.11
CA LYS A 143 10.03 6.29 11.40
C LYS A 143 8.52 6.14 11.34
N LYS A 144 7.88 6.97 10.52
CA LYS A 144 6.43 6.99 10.29
C LYS A 144 6.10 7.83 9.07
N PHE A 145 4.90 7.65 8.53
CA PHE A 145 4.42 8.42 7.39
C PHE A 145 2.90 8.57 7.42
N ALA A 146 2.36 9.56 6.71
CA ALA A 146 0.94 9.84 6.70
C ALA A 146 0.50 10.68 5.50
N ALA A 147 -0.80 10.64 5.23
CA ALA A 147 -1.48 11.56 4.33
C ALA A 147 -1.98 12.79 5.08
N TYR A 148 -1.89 13.96 4.48
CA TYR A 148 -2.45 15.22 4.98
C TYR A 148 -3.35 15.85 3.93
N SER A 149 -4.65 15.89 4.19
CA SER A 149 -5.64 16.50 3.30
C SER A 149 -5.86 17.96 3.65
N ARG A 150 -6.25 18.76 2.65
CA ARG A 150 -6.54 20.17 2.83
C ARG A 150 -7.93 20.37 3.44
N TYR A 151 -7.99 21.14 4.52
CA TYR A 151 -9.22 21.61 5.16
C TYR A 151 -9.13 23.14 5.28
N GLY A 152 -9.75 23.85 4.35
CA GLY A 152 -9.60 25.30 4.24
C GLY A 152 -8.16 25.71 3.87
N SER A 153 -7.51 26.47 4.75
CA SER A 153 -6.12 26.93 4.60
C SER A 153 -5.08 26.01 5.23
N ILE A 154 -5.49 24.98 5.97
CA ILE A 154 -4.58 24.08 6.69
C ILE A 154 -4.60 22.66 6.13
N TYR A 155 -3.49 21.94 6.29
CA TYR A 155 -3.40 20.52 5.96
C TYR A 155 -3.46 19.71 7.25
N ILE A 156 -4.40 18.77 7.34
CA ILE A 156 -4.63 17.96 8.55
C ILE A 156 -4.41 16.49 8.22
N LEU A 157 -3.77 15.76 9.13
CA LEU A 157 -3.59 14.31 9.05
C LEU A 157 -4.92 13.63 8.70
N SER A 158 -4.91 12.81 7.65
CA SER A 158 -6.12 12.24 7.05
C SER A 158 -5.86 10.84 6.49
N THR A 159 -5.38 9.93 7.32
CA THR A 159 -5.18 8.52 6.96
C THR A 159 -6.42 7.69 7.28
N VAL A 160 -6.50 6.49 6.68
CA VAL A 160 -7.58 5.52 6.97
C VAL A 160 -7.54 5.01 8.41
N THR A 161 -6.35 5.03 9.04
CA THR A 161 -6.15 4.64 10.44
C THR A 161 -6.53 5.75 11.41
N GLY A 162 -6.62 7.01 10.94
CA GLY A 162 -6.75 8.17 11.82
C GLY A 162 -5.44 8.59 12.50
N GLY A 163 -4.33 7.91 12.21
CA GLY A 163 -3.01 8.15 12.77
C GLY A 163 -1.89 8.05 11.74
N TYR A 164 -0.65 7.88 12.22
CA TYR A 164 0.47 7.63 11.34
C TYR A 164 0.52 6.15 10.95
N PHE A 165 1.05 5.86 9.76
CA PHE A 165 1.54 4.54 9.44
C PHE A 165 2.93 4.34 10.07
N SER A 166 3.19 3.14 10.56
CA SER A 166 4.39 2.79 11.32
C SER A 166 5.61 2.50 10.43
N GLU A 167 6.80 2.45 11.04
CA GLU A 167 8.04 1.95 10.42
C GLU A 167 7.88 0.51 9.88
N LYS A 168 7.13 -0.36 10.58
CA LYS A 168 6.87 -1.73 10.10
C LYS A 168 6.07 -1.72 8.80
N GLN A 169 4.99 -0.94 8.76
CA GLN A 169 4.19 -0.77 7.53
C GLN A 169 5.02 -0.16 6.41
N PHE A 170 5.89 0.80 6.73
CA PHE A 170 6.79 1.39 5.73
C PHE A 170 7.67 0.31 5.08
N LYS A 171 8.33 -0.52 5.87
CA LYS A 171 9.18 -1.61 5.35
C LYS A 171 8.38 -2.59 4.48
N GLU A 172 7.17 -2.94 4.88
CA GLU A 172 6.32 -3.87 4.11
C GLU A 172 5.79 -3.25 2.81
N TRP A 173 5.41 -1.97 2.82
CA TRP A 173 4.84 -1.30 1.65
C TRP A 173 5.91 -0.96 0.62
N TYR A 174 7.10 -0.57 1.07
CA TYR A 174 8.25 -0.22 0.24
C TYR A 174 9.17 -1.41 -0.08
N ASP A 175 8.94 -2.57 0.56
CA ASP A 175 9.72 -3.82 0.36
C ASP A 175 11.19 -3.60 0.70
N ILE A 176 11.38 -3.10 1.91
CA ILE A 176 12.69 -2.83 2.50
C ILE A 176 13.02 -3.96 3.46
N ASP A 177 14.03 -4.74 3.09
CA ASP A 177 14.57 -5.82 3.90
C ASP A 177 15.41 -5.30 5.07
N GLY A 178 15.78 -6.21 5.98
CA GLY A 178 16.82 -5.94 6.98
C GLY A 178 16.43 -4.89 8.02
N ASP A 179 17.29 -3.89 8.21
CA ASP A 179 17.26 -2.90 9.29
C ASP A 179 16.39 -1.66 8.98
N GLY A 180 15.89 -1.53 7.75
CA GLY A 180 15.01 -0.43 7.34
C GLY A 180 15.74 0.87 6.97
N TRP A 181 17.08 0.86 6.91
CA TRP A 181 17.85 1.99 6.38
C TRP A 181 17.78 2.06 4.86
N ILE A 182 17.82 3.28 4.34
CA ILE A 182 17.85 3.59 2.91
C ILE A 182 19.21 4.21 2.61
N GLU A 183 19.99 3.56 1.77
CA GLU A 183 21.35 3.98 1.40
C GLU A 183 21.34 5.29 0.60
N PRO A 184 22.40 6.12 0.65
CA PRO A 184 22.59 7.25 -0.25
C PRO A 184 22.39 6.87 -1.72
N GLY A 185 21.55 7.62 -2.44
CA GLY A 185 21.21 7.36 -3.84
C GLY A 185 20.25 6.19 -4.08
N GLN A 186 19.89 5.40 -3.06
CA GLN A 186 18.98 4.28 -3.21
C GLN A 186 17.57 4.75 -3.58
N ILE A 187 16.93 3.96 -4.44
CA ILE A 187 15.56 4.16 -4.90
C ILE A 187 14.71 3.02 -4.38
N ILE A 188 13.65 3.34 -3.64
CA ILE A 188 12.65 2.37 -3.14
C ILE A 188 11.28 2.75 -3.64
N THR A 189 10.35 1.79 -3.68
CA THR A 189 9.03 2.00 -4.30
C THR A 189 7.91 1.26 -3.59
N ASP A 190 6.87 1.99 -3.20
CA ASP A 190 5.56 1.43 -2.94
C ASP A 190 4.77 1.36 -4.25
N ARG A 191 4.46 0.14 -4.70
CA ARG A 191 3.75 -0.14 -5.96
C ARG A 191 2.23 -0.17 -5.81
N ASN A 192 1.73 0.01 -4.59
CA ASN A 192 0.33 -0.18 -4.25
C ASN A 192 -0.28 1.05 -3.56
N ASN A 193 0.39 2.21 -3.61
CA ASN A 193 -0.17 3.45 -3.09
C ASN A 193 -1.43 3.84 -3.90
N ASN A 194 -2.54 4.05 -3.20
CA ASN A 194 -3.79 4.46 -3.78
C ASN A 194 -4.34 5.70 -3.06
N GLY A 195 -5.05 6.53 -3.81
CA GLY A 195 -5.61 7.76 -3.25
C GLY A 195 -6.65 8.37 -4.18
N ILE A 196 -7.82 8.69 -3.62
CA ILE A 196 -8.93 9.28 -4.36
C ILE A 196 -8.77 10.80 -4.42
N SER A 197 -8.39 11.43 -3.31
CA SER A 197 -8.20 12.88 -3.20
C SER A 197 -6.73 13.28 -3.28
N SER A 198 -6.49 14.52 -3.69
CA SER A 198 -5.17 15.11 -3.54
C SER A 198 -4.87 15.37 -2.06
N CYS A 199 -3.67 15.04 -1.63
CA CYS A 199 -3.17 15.23 -0.26
C CYS A 199 -1.65 15.36 -0.29
N TYR A 200 -1.04 15.88 0.76
CA TYR A 200 0.40 15.71 0.96
C TYR A 200 0.67 14.33 1.52
N TRP A 201 1.58 13.60 0.88
CA TRP A 201 2.07 12.32 1.39
C TRP A 201 3.45 12.52 2.01
N VAL A 202 3.55 12.32 3.32
CA VAL A 202 4.63 12.86 4.15
C VAL A 202 5.31 11.76 4.96
N TYR A 203 6.64 11.81 5.01
CA TYR A 203 7.53 10.92 5.73
C TYR A 203 8.29 11.68 6.81
N PHE A 204 8.38 11.05 7.98
CA PHE A 204 9.17 11.52 9.11
C PHE A 204 10.41 10.64 9.21
N CYS A 205 11.56 11.25 8.99
CA CYS A 205 12.82 10.55 8.78
C CYS A 205 13.82 10.89 9.88
N VAL A 206 14.75 9.96 10.08
CA VAL A 206 15.98 10.18 10.87
C VAL A 206 17.17 9.75 10.03
N SER A 207 18.26 10.50 10.07
CA SER A 207 19.52 10.12 9.43
C SER A 207 20.40 9.29 10.37
N GLU A 208 21.45 8.66 9.83
CA GLU A 208 22.42 7.88 10.61
C GLU A 208 23.10 8.70 11.71
N SER A 209 23.35 9.99 11.46
CA SER A 209 23.81 10.95 12.46
C SER A 209 22.72 11.46 13.43
N ASN A 210 21.55 10.82 13.46
CA ASN A 210 20.39 11.14 14.31
C ASN A 210 19.72 12.50 14.02
N LYS A 211 19.87 13.05 12.81
CA LYS A 211 19.14 14.26 12.42
C LYS A 211 17.74 13.90 11.97
N GLU A 212 16.74 14.48 12.62
CA GLU A 212 15.34 14.33 12.20
C GLU A 212 14.97 15.34 11.11
N PHE A 213 14.17 14.90 10.15
CA PHE A 213 13.60 15.77 9.12
C PHE A 213 12.28 15.23 8.60
N VAL A 214 11.52 16.09 7.91
CA VAL A 214 10.23 15.74 7.33
C VAL A 214 10.28 16.04 5.83
N ALA A 215 9.92 15.06 5.02
CA ALA A 215 9.89 15.18 3.57
C ALA A 215 8.54 14.70 3.04
N GLY A 216 8.11 15.20 1.90
CA GLY A 216 6.82 14.83 1.33
C GLY A 216 6.55 15.53 0.02
N GLU A 217 5.59 15.00 -0.73
CA GLU A 217 5.16 15.57 -2.01
C GLU A 217 3.64 15.56 -2.10
N LEU A 218 3.10 16.44 -2.92
CA LEU A 218 1.69 16.47 -3.22
C LEU A 218 1.32 15.22 -4.04
N PHE A 219 0.48 14.37 -3.46
CA PHE A 219 -0.17 13.29 -4.16
C PHE A 219 -1.27 13.87 -5.07
N PRO A 220 -1.24 13.62 -6.39
CA PRO A 220 -2.14 14.27 -7.34
C PRO A 220 -3.61 13.82 -7.22
N GLY A 221 -3.87 12.73 -6.48
CA GLY A 221 -5.21 12.16 -6.33
C GLY A 221 -5.78 11.64 -7.65
N ALA A 222 -7.01 11.12 -7.62
CA ALA A 222 -7.78 10.92 -8.83
C ALA A 222 -8.44 12.24 -9.19
N ARG A 223 -8.15 12.82 -10.36
CA ARG A 223 -9.06 13.82 -10.94
C ARG A 223 -10.39 13.10 -11.14
N LEU A 224 -11.46 13.56 -10.50
CA LEU A 224 -12.84 13.18 -10.80
C LEU A 224 -13.36 14.19 -11.83
N TRP A 225 -13.58 13.74 -13.06
CA TRP A 225 -13.81 14.60 -14.24
C TRP A 225 -15.26 15.13 -14.25
N TRP A 226 -16.08 14.66 -13.30
CA TRP A 226 -17.51 14.91 -13.19
C TRP A 226 -17.86 16.03 -12.19
N LYS A 227 -16.88 16.79 -11.69
CA LYS A 227 -17.15 17.93 -10.78
C LYS A 227 -17.29 19.29 -11.48
N PHE A 228 -17.49 19.30 -12.80
CA PHE A 228 -17.71 20.52 -13.59
C PHE A 228 -18.95 20.46 -14.51
N TRP A 229 -19.95 19.66 -14.16
CA TRP A 229 -21.28 19.71 -14.77
C TRP A 229 -22.34 19.71 -13.67
#